data_AF-A0A2M7Z1G9-F1
#
_entry.id   AF-A0A2M7Z1G9-F1
#
_cell.length_a   1.000
_cell.length_b   1.000
_cell.length_c   1.000
_cell.angle_alpha   90.00
_cell.angle_beta   90.00
_cell.angle_gamma   90.00
#
_symmetry.space_group_name_H-M   'P 1'
#
loop_
_entity.id
_entity.type
_entity.pdbx_description
1 polymer ?
#
loop_
_entity_poly.entity_id
_entity_poly.type
_entity_poly.pdbx_seq_one_letter_code
_entity_poly.pdbx_strand_id
1 'polypeptide(L)' 'GWQRPCYLLQDGYASTFRELMEETEWERYGTGRHEQCRDCMVHCGYEASAVKDTFSSWGGFFGTVRATLFPNAV' A
#
# COMPACT_ATOMS: atom_id res chain seq x y z
N GLY A 1 -11.32 -17.47 6.89
CA GLY A 1 -11.27 -16.04 7.22
C GLY A 1 -10.35 -15.32 6.27
N TRP A 2 -10.36 -14.00 6.31
CA TRP A 2 -9.48 -13.12 5.55
C TRP A 2 -8.28 -12.76 6.42
N GLN A 3 -7.06 -12.98 5.94
CA GLN A 3 -5.88 -12.59 6.70
C GLN A 3 -5.88 -11.06 6.89
N ARG A 4 -5.62 -10.61 8.12
CA ARG A 4 -5.40 -9.19 8.41
C ARG A 4 -4.26 -8.66 7.51
N PRO A 5 -4.23 -7.36 7.16
CA PRO A 5 -3.68 -6.85 5.90
C PRO A 5 -2.17 -7.08 5.66
N CYS A 6 -1.39 -7.40 6.69
CA CYS A 6 0.01 -7.79 6.52
C CYS A 6 0.23 -9.22 7.01
N TYR A 7 0.43 -10.15 6.08
CA TYR A 7 0.64 -11.57 6.41
C TYR A 7 1.92 -11.83 7.24
N LEU A 8 2.87 -10.88 7.22
CA LEU A 8 4.12 -10.93 7.97
C LEU A 8 3.96 -10.53 9.45
N LEU A 9 2.92 -9.75 9.80
CA LEU A 9 2.68 -9.33 11.18
C LEU A 9 1.87 -10.35 11.99
N GLN A 10 1.24 -11.31 11.30
CA GLN A 10 0.47 -12.38 11.95
C GLN A 10 -0.64 -11.89 12.89
N ASP A 11 -1.27 -10.75 12.58
CA ASP A 11 -2.36 -10.15 13.36
C ASP A 11 -3.69 -10.93 13.33
N GLY A 12 -3.66 -12.17 12.85
CA GLY A 12 -4.81 -13.07 12.77
C GLY A 12 -5.64 -12.89 11.50
N TYR A 13 -6.91 -13.31 11.61
CA TYR A 13 -7.84 -13.41 10.49
C TYR A 13 -9.19 -12.81 10.86
N ALA A 14 -9.74 -11.99 9.97
CA ALA A 14 -11.14 -11.57 10.01
C ALA A 14 -12.06 -12.69 9.49
N SER A 15 -13.30 -12.77 9.98
CA SER A 15 -14.26 -13.78 9.55
C SER A 15 -14.82 -13.51 8.15
N THR A 16 -14.98 -12.24 7.78
CA THR A 16 -15.53 -11.79 6.49
C THR A 16 -14.68 -10.68 5.87
N PHE A 17 -14.86 -10.44 4.57
CA PHE A 17 -14.20 -9.34 3.88
C PHE A 17 -14.62 -7.99 4.44
N ARG A 18 -15.92 -7.84 4.77
CA ARG A 18 -16.46 -6.62 5.36
C ARG A 18 -15.78 -6.30 6.69
N GLU A 19 -15.62 -7.29 7.56
CA GLU A 19 -14.89 -7.14 8.82
C GLU A 19 -13.41 -6.74 8.57
N LEU A 20 -12.74 -7.38 7.60
CA LEU A 20 -11.38 -6.98 7.21
C LEU A 20 -11.34 -5.49 6.81
N MET A 21 -12.29 -5.02 6.01
CA MET A 21 -12.27 -3.65 5.50
C MET A 21 -12.67 -2.61 6.55
N GLU A 22 -13.69 -2.89 7.35
CA GLU A 22 -14.30 -1.94 8.29
C GLU A 22 -13.61 -1.92 9.65
N GLU A 23 -13.12 -3.07 10.15
CA GLU A 23 -12.59 -3.19 11.51
C GLU A 23 -11.07 -3.25 11.58
N THR A 24 -10.38 -3.14 10.44
CA THR A 24 -8.91 -3.03 10.42
C THR A 24 -8.50 -1.60 10.69
N GLU A 25 -7.64 -1.39 11.69
CA GLU A 25 -7.05 -0.09 11.98
C GLU A 25 -5.95 0.24 10.96
N TRP A 26 -6.34 0.54 9.72
CA TRP A 26 -5.44 0.78 8.58
C TRP A 26 -4.35 1.81 8.88
N GLU A 27 -4.64 2.81 9.72
CA GLU A 27 -3.69 3.86 10.09
C GLU A 27 -2.50 3.36 10.92
N ARG A 28 -2.57 2.17 11.50
CA ARG A 28 -1.43 1.56 12.22
C ARG A 28 -0.45 0.86 11.30
N TYR A 29 -0.82 0.58 10.05
CA TYR A 29 0.05 -0.13 9.11
C TYR A 29 0.82 0.85 8.23
N GLY A 30 2.02 0.45 7.82
CA GLY A 30 2.87 1.21 6.90
C GLY A 30 4.06 1.90 7.56
N THR A 31 4.91 2.45 6.71
CA THR A 31 6.22 3.00 7.08
C THR A 31 6.09 4.10 8.13
N GLY A 32 6.77 3.93 9.26
CA GLY A 32 6.76 4.87 10.38
C GLY A 32 5.49 4.83 11.25
N ARG A 33 4.50 3.99 10.92
CA ARG A 33 3.23 3.84 11.69
C ARG A 33 3.26 2.64 12.63
N HIS A 34 4.01 1.60 12.27
CA HIS A 34 4.27 0.41 13.07
C HIS A 34 5.77 0.19 13.21
N GLU A 35 6.25 -0.31 14.37
CA GLU A 35 7.67 -0.60 14.58
C GLU A 35 8.22 -1.59 13.53
N GLN A 36 7.49 -2.68 13.27
CA GLN A 36 7.86 -3.71 12.29
C GLN A 36 7.75 -3.20 10.85
N CYS A 37 6.96 -2.16 10.58
CA CYS A 37 6.82 -1.60 9.23
C CYS A 37 7.90 -0.56 8.89
N ARG A 38 8.69 -0.10 9.87
CA ARG A 38 9.62 1.04 9.70
C ARG A 38 10.56 0.88 8.51
N ASP A 39 11.18 -0.29 8.36
CA ASP A 39 12.21 -0.55 7.34
C ASP A 39 11.87 -1.78 6.47
N CYS A 40 10.64 -2.28 6.53
CA CYS A 40 10.28 -3.57 5.93
C CYS A 40 10.22 -3.50 4.39
N MET A 41 9.77 -2.39 3.81
CA MET A 41 9.74 -2.11 2.36
C MET A 41 9.10 -3.20 1.47
N VAL A 42 8.24 -4.06 2.03
CA VAL A 42 7.55 -5.16 1.30
C VAL A 42 6.24 -4.74 0.64
N HIS A 43 5.76 -3.52 0.88
CA HIS A 43 4.58 -3.00 0.19
C HIS A 43 4.89 -2.86 -1.31
N CYS A 44 3.94 -3.21 -2.18
CA CYS A 44 4.14 -3.19 -3.64
C CYS A 44 4.58 -1.81 -4.18
N GLY A 45 4.24 -0.72 -3.49
CA GLY A 45 4.72 0.62 -3.82
C GLY A 45 6.25 0.83 -3.71
N TYR A 46 6.98 -0.07 -3.04
CA TYR A 46 8.45 -0.05 -2.96
C TYR A 46 9.13 -0.88 -4.06
N GLU A 47 8.36 -1.53 -4.94
CA GLU A 47 8.91 -2.37 -5.99
C GLU A 47 9.77 -1.55 -6.97
N ALA A 48 11.04 -1.95 -7.14
CA ALA A 48 12.00 -1.19 -7.94
C ALA A 48 11.58 -1.05 -9.42
N SER A 49 10.84 -2.03 -9.95
CA SER A 49 10.26 -1.98 -11.29
C SER A 49 9.23 -0.86 -11.42
N ALA A 50 8.33 -0.69 -10.43
CA ALA A 50 7.32 0.35 -10.39
C ALA A 50 7.94 1.75 -10.23
N VAL A 51 8.98 1.87 -9.40
CA VAL A 51 9.75 3.11 -9.27
C VAL A 51 10.44 3.45 -10.60
N LYS A 52 11.06 2.47 -11.25
CA LYS A 52 11.70 2.66 -12.56
C LYS A 52 10.68 3.09 -13.63
N ASP A 53 9.52 2.44 -13.70
CA ASP A 53 8.46 2.79 -14.65
C ASP A 53 8.01 4.25 -14.47
N THR A 54 7.85 4.67 -13.20
CA THR A 54 7.49 6.05 -12.84
C THR A 54 8.50 7.09 -13.32
N PHE A 55 9.81 6.83 -13.17
CA PHE A 55 10.85 7.86 -13.35
C PHE A 55 11.73 7.70 -14.60
N SER A 56 11.61 6.60 -15.35
CA SER A 56 12.44 6.35 -16.54
C SER A 56 11.99 7.09 -17.80
N SER A 57 10.82 7.73 -17.77
CA SER A 57 10.30 8.50 -18.91
C SER A 57 9.46 9.70 -18.46
N TRP A 58 9.37 10.70 -19.34
CA TRP A 58 8.47 11.83 -19.15
C TRP A 58 7.00 11.40 -19.05
N GLY A 59 6.59 10.41 -19.86
CA GLY A 59 5.23 9.90 -19.84
C GLY A 59 4.85 9.26 -18.50
N GLY A 60 5.73 8.41 -17.95
CA GLY A 60 5.55 7.82 -16.62
C GLY A 60 5.44 8.89 -15.53
N PHE A 61 6.35 9.87 -15.55
CA PHE A 61 6.34 10.96 -14.59
C PHE A 61 5.05 11.80 -14.65
N PHE A 62 4.64 12.23 -15.86
CA PHE A 62 3.39 13.00 -16.03
C PHE A 62 2.14 12.18 -15.68
N GLY A 63 2.15 10.87 -15.95
CA GLY A 63 1.10 9.95 -15.53
C GLY A 63 0.94 9.94 -14.00
N THR A 64 2.04 9.80 -13.27
CA THR A 64 2.05 9.86 -11.80
C THR A 64 1.60 11.23 -11.28
N VAL A 65 2.10 12.33 -11.85
CA VAL A 65 1.67 13.69 -11.46
C VAL A 65 0.15 13.86 -11.65
N ARG A 66 -0.40 13.40 -12.78
CA ARG A 66 -1.84 13.45 -13.03
C ARG A 66 -2.62 12.62 -12.01
N ALA A 67 -2.21 11.38 -11.75
CA ALA A 67 -2.89 10.50 -10.81
C ALA A 67 -2.89 11.05 -9.38
N THR A 68 -1.79 11.68 -8.96
CA THR A 68 -1.69 12.30 -7.63
C THR A 68 -2.53 13.57 -7.51
N LEU A 69 -2.52 14.45 -8.51
CA LEU A 69 -3.24 15.73 -8.45
C LEU A 69 -4.73 15.60 -8.81
N PHE A 70 -5.10 14.60 -9.60
CA PHE A 70 -6.45 14.39 -10.12
C PHE A 70 -6.88 12.92 -10.00
N PRO A 71 -7.00 12.37 -8.78
CA PRO A 71 -7.23 10.94 -8.54
C PRO A 71 -8.59 10.42 -9.03
N ASN A 72 -9.56 11.30 -9.27
CA ASN A 72 -10.90 10.95 -9.77
C ASN A 72 -11.10 11.29 -11.26
N ALA A 73 -10.05 11.71 -11.97
CA ALA A 73 -10.13 12.12 -13.38
C ALA A 73 -9.78 10.98 -14.36
N VAL A 74 -9.87 9.74 -13.89
CA VAL A 74 -9.59 8.49 -14.60
C VAL A 74 -10.69 7.50 -14.24
#